data_AF-A0A1G8MIF7-F1
#
_entry.id   AF-A0A1G8MIF7-F1
#
_cell.length_a   1.000
_cell.length_b   1.000
_cell.length_c   1.000
_cell.angle_alpha   90.00
_cell.angle_beta   90.00
_cell.angle_gamma   90.00
#
_symmetry.space_group_name_H-M   'P 1'
#
loop_
_entity.id
_entity.type
_entity.pdbx_description
1 polymer ?
#
loop_
_entity_poly.entity_id
_entity_poly.type
_entity_poly.pdbx_seq_one_letter_code
_entity_poly.pdbx_strand_id
1 'polypeptide(L)'
;MRNTELLVPASSLEVLKVAVIYGADAVFIGGEVFGLRAKAKNFSKEDMIEGVKFAHDHGVKVHVTVNILAHNNDLEGVREYLKELKEIGPDALIIADPAIFMMAKEICPEIERHVSTQANNTNYGTYKFWYDLGASRVVSARELSLAEIKEIRANIPDDLEIESFIHGAMCISYSGRCLLSNYFTGRDANQGACTHPCRWKYAVVEEQRPGEYFPVYENERGTYIFNSKDLCMIEHIPDLIDAGIDSFKIEGRMKTALYVATVARTYRKAIDDYKESPEKYEANMDWYKDQISACTYRQFTTGFYYGKPSEESQIYDNNTYNIGYTYLGICGAPDSEGFVEIEQRNKFSVGETIEIMKPNGDNVEVEVLGIKNEDGEDMESCPHPKQKLFIKLSTTPDEFDILRRKEEA
;
A
#
# COMPACT_ATOMS: atom_id res chain seq x y z
N MET A 1 -12.56 -0.47 -22.91
CA MET A 1 -11.47 -0.26 -21.93
C MET A 1 -11.72 -1.20 -20.77
N ARG A 2 -10.70 -1.93 -20.29
CA ARG A 2 -10.82 -2.71 -19.04
C ARG A 2 -11.15 -1.72 -17.91
N ASN A 3 -12.08 -2.06 -17.02
CA ASN A 3 -12.41 -1.17 -15.89
C ASN A 3 -11.32 -1.32 -14.84
N THR A 4 -10.34 -0.43 -14.85
CA THR A 4 -9.20 -0.49 -13.94
C THR A 4 -9.63 -0.23 -12.49
N GLU A 5 -9.36 -1.20 -11.63
CA GLU A 5 -9.57 -1.15 -10.18
C GLU A 5 -8.39 -0.45 -9.50
N LEU A 6 -8.66 0.44 -8.54
CA LEU A 6 -7.66 0.98 -7.61
C LEU A 6 -7.73 0.21 -6.29
N LEU A 7 -6.71 -0.62 -6.04
CA LEU A 7 -6.59 -1.43 -4.84
C LEU A 7 -5.70 -0.73 -3.79
N VAL A 8 -6.32 -0.32 -2.69
CA VAL A 8 -5.69 0.51 -1.64
C VAL A 8 -5.41 -0.31 -0.37
N PRO A 9 -4.22 -0.17 0.25
CA PRO A 9 -3.93 -0.83 1.52
C PRO A 9 -4.66 -0.14 2.66
N ALA A 10 -5.24 -0.91 3.58
CA ALA A 10 -5.73 -0.38 4.84
C ALA A 10 -5.09 -1.12 6.00
N SER A 11 -4.44 -0.41 6.93
CA SER A 11 -3.80 -1.05 8.08
C SER A 11 -4.82 -1.42 9.15
N SER A 12 -5.67 -0.47 9.54
CA SER A 12 -6.76 -0.60 10.52
C SER A 12 -8.13 -0.25 9.92
N LEU A 13 -9.21 -0.48 10.69
CA LEU A 13 -10.56 -0.09 10.32
C LEU A 13 -10.71 1.40 9.99
N GLU A 14 -10.09 2.30 10.77
CA GLU A 14 -10.03 3.74 10.49
C GLU A 14 -9.45 4.01 9.09
N VAL A 15 -8.32 3.37 8.76
CA VAL A 15 -7.65 3.55 7.46
C VAL A 15 -8.45 2.92 6.32
N LEU A 16 -9.20 1.83 6.58
CA LEU A 16 -10.12 1.25 5.60
C LEU A 16 -11.22 2.21 5.24
N LYS A 17 -11.88 2.82 6.24
CA LYS A 17 -12.95 3.80 5.99
C LYS A 17 -12.42 4.97 5.18
N VAL A 18 -11.24 5.48 5.53
CA VAL A 18 -10.55 6.52 4.76
C VAL A 18 -10.25 6.07 3.32
N ALA A 19 -9.69 4.88 3.11
CA ALA A 19 -9.40 4.38 1.77
C ALA A 19 -10.66 4.31 0.89
N VAL A 20 -11.77 3.80 1.45
CA VAL A 20 -13.09 3.72 0.79
C VAL A 20 -13.56 5.12 0.38
N ILE A 21 -13.59 6.07 1.32
CA ILE A 21 -14.10 7.42 1.08
C ILE A 21 -13.22 8.20 0.07
N TYR A 22 -11.91 7.98 0.07
CA TYR A 22 -10.96 8.67 -0.81
C TYR A 22 -10.77 8.00 -2.19
N GLY A 23 -11.65 7.07 -2.56
CA GLY A 23 -11.78 6.60 -3.95
C GLY A 23 -11.15 5.24 -4.27
N ALA A 24 -10.97 4.37 -3.27
CA ALA A 24 -10.64 2.97 -3.52
C ALA A 24 -11.79 2.24 -4.22
N ASP A 25 -11.49 1.44 -5.25
CA ASP A 25 -12.46 0.47 -5.81
C ASP A 25 -12.45 -0.83 -4.99
N ALA A 26 -11.29 -1.15 -4.40
CA ALA A 26 -11.09 -2.25 -3.49
C ALA A 26 -10.06 -1.87 -2.41
N VAL A 27 -10.19 -2.48 -1.24
CA VAL A 27 -9.20 -2.38 -0.16
C VAL A 27 -8.60 -3.74 0.13
N PHE A 28 -7.31 -3.80 0.46
CA PHE A 28 -6.73 -5.02 1.02
C PHE A 28 -6.29 -4.86 2.47
N ILE A 29 -6.67 -5.86 3.27
CA ILE A 29 -6.43 -5.93 4.71
C ILE A 29 -5.72 -7.24 5.07
N GLY A 30 -5.24 -7.31 6.31
CA GLY A 30 -4.68 -8.51 6.90
C GLY A 30 -5.18 -8.65 8.33
N GLY A 31 -5.55 -9.88 8.68
CA GLY A 31 -5.90 -10.26 10.04
C GLY A 31 -4.70 -10.41 10.94
N GLU A 32 -4.98 -10.72 12.21
CA GLU A 32 -3.95 -10.86 13.24
C GLU A 32 -2.94 -11.98 12.93
N VAL A 33 -3.33 -12.93 12.09
CA VAL A 33 -2.56 -14.12 11.74
C VAL A 33 -2.40 -14.29 10.22
N PHE A 34 -1.36 -15.03 9.82
CA PHE A 34 -1.15 -15.52 8.44
C PHE A 34 -1.00 -14.46 7.33
N GLY A 35 -0.69 -13.20 7.71
CA GLY A 35 -0.23 -12.15 6.80
C GLY A 35 1.25 -11.81 6.98
N LEU A 36 1.94 -11.42 5.90
CA LEU A 36 3.37 -11.07 5.93
C LEU A 36 3.72 -9.75 6.64
N ARG A 37 2.71 -8.99 7.10
CA ARG A 37 2.88 -7.72 7.81
C ARG A 37 2.46 -7.84 9.27
N ALA A 38 3.02 -8.81 9.98
CA ALA A 38 2.73 -9.10 11.40
C ALA A 38 2.92 -7.90 12.37
N LYS A 39 3.64 -6.85 11.97
CA LYS A 39 3.84 -5.62 12.77
C LYS A 39 2.86 -4.48 12.43
N ALA A 40 1.94 -4.65 11.47
CA ALA A 40 0.86 -3.68 11.26
C ALA A 40 -0.18 -3.81 12.37
N LYS A 41 -0.96 -2.74 12.61
CA LYS A 41 -2.17 -2.82 13.46
C LYS A 41 -3.17 -3.68 12.69
N ASN A 42 -3.14 -4.99 12.84
CA ASN A 42 -3.99 -5.91 12.08
C ASN A 42 -5.44 -5.83 12.56
N PHE A 43 -6.37 -6.31 11.73
CA PHE A 43 -7.80 -6.31 12.04
C PHE A 43 -8.14 -7.47 12.97
N SER A 44 -8.88 -7.20 14.05
CA SER A 44 -9.60 -8.24 14.77
C SER A 44 -10.74 -8.78 13.91
N LYS A 45 -11.37 -9.87 14.36
CA LYS A 45 -12.57 -10.41 13.72
C LYS A 45 -13.69 -9.38 13.62
N GLU A 46 -13.94 -8.65 14.70
CA GLU A 46 -14.97 -7.61 14.77
C GLU A 46 -14.66 -6.46 13.83
N ASP A 47 -13.40 -6.00 13.79
CA ASP A 47 -12.96 -4.98 12.86
C ASP A 47 -13.15 -5.43 11.40
N MET A 48 -12.92 -6.71 11.08
CA MET A 48 -13.15 -7.24 9.73
C MET A 48 -14.62 -7.24 9.36
N ILE A 49 -15.49 -7.71 10.26
CA ILE A 49 -16.95 -7.73 10.01
C ILE A 49 -17.45 -6.31 9.75
N GLU A 50 -17.06 -5.35 10.60
CA GLU A 50 -17.43 -3.95 10.40
C GLU A 50 -16.83 -3.37 9.12
N GLY A 51 -15.55 -3.66 8.84
CA GLY A 51 -14.84 -3.16 7.66
C GLY A 51 -15.42 -3.68 6.35
N VAL A 52 -15.74 -4.97 6.27
CA VAL A 52 -16.40 -5.59 5.12
C VAL A 52 -17.78 -4.97 4.90
N LYS A 53 -18.59 -4.87 5.97
CA LYS A 53 -19.90 -4.22 5.88
C LYS A 53 -19.78 -2.78 5.38
N PHE A 54 -18.88 -1.98 5.97
CA PHE A 54 -18.70 -0.58 5.58
C PHE A 54 -18.28 -0.47 4.11
N ALA A 55 -17.30 -1.26 3.65
CA ALA A 55 -16.86 -1.22 2.27
C ALA A 55 -17.98 -1.61 1.30
N HIS A 56 -18.74 -2.68 1.59
CA HIS A 56 -19.86 -3.12 0.77
C HIS A 56 -21.00 -2.10 0.72
N ASP A 57 -21.31 -1.42 1.82
CA ASP A 57 -22.30 -0.32 1.85
C ASP A 57 -21.90 0.84 0.92
N HIS A 58 -20.61 0.96 0.58
CA HIS A 58 -20.07 1.96 -0.35
C HIS A 58 -19.69 1.37 -1.73
N GLY A 59 -20.04 0.10 -2.00
CA GLY A 59 -19.71 -0.57 -3.27
C GLY A 59 -18.23 -0.90 -3.47
N VAL A 60 -17.44 -0.92 -2.40
CA VAL A 60 -16.00 -1.21 -2.41
C VAL A 60 -15.74 -2.65 -1.98
N LYS A 61 -14.86 -3.36 -2.71
CA LYS A 61 -14.49 -4.74 -2.40
C LYS A 61 -13.45 -4.83 -1.28
N VAL A 62 -13.43 -5.94 -0.55
CA VAL A 62 -12.42 -6.23 0.49
C VAL A 62 -11.66 -7.51 0.17
N HIS A 63 -10.33 -7.38 0.07
CA HIS A 63 -9.41 -8.49 -0.14
C HIS A 63 -8.62 -8.77 1.14
N VAL A 64 -8.58 -10.03 1.61
CA VAL A 64 -7.85 -10.42 2.83
C VAL A 64 -6.57 -11.16 2.48
N THR A 65 -5.44 -10.74 3.05
CA THR A 65 -4.17 -11.43 2.85
C THR A 65 -4.08 -12.71 3.69
N VAL A 66 -3.76 -13.83 3.04
CA VAL A 66 -3.38 -15.12 3.65
C VAL A 66 -2.10 -15.61 2.95
N ASN A 67 -1.07 -14.75 2.95
CA ASN A 67 0.06 -14.81 2.04
C ASN A 67 1.39 -15.23 2.68
N ILE A 68 1.35 -15.89 3.83
CA ILE A 68 2.52 -16.58 4.35
C ILE A 68 2.95 -17.72 3.42
N LEU A 69 4.19 -18.15 3.54
CA LEU A 69 4.67 -19.44 3.05
C LEU A 69 4.59 -20.40 4.23
N ALA A 70 3.66 -21.36 4.18
CA ALA A 70 3.30 -22.15 5.35
C ALA A 70 4.30 -23.26 5.64
N HIS A 71 4.54 -23.51 6.92
CA HIS A 71 5.13 -24.76 7.40
C HIS A 71 4.02 -25.71 7.87
N ASN A 72 4.35 -27.00 8.04
CA ASN A 72 3.36 -28.02 8.44
C ASN A 72 2.55 -27.64 9.69
N ASN A 73 3.17 -26.95 10.65
CA ASN A 73 2.51 -26.54 11.90
C ASN A 73 1.48 -25.40 11.70
N ASP A 74 1.55 -24.66 10.59
CA ASP A 74 0.63 -23.57 10.29
C ASP A 74 -0.68 -24.08 9.67
N LEU A 75 -0.66 -25.26 9.04
CA LEU A 75 -1.76 -25.74 8.19
C LEU A 75 -3.10 -25.87 8.92
N GLU A 76 -3.09 -26.34 10.18
CA GLU A 76 -4.31 -26.47 10.97
C GLU A 76 -4.88 -25.08 11.32
N GLY A 77 -4.02 -24.15 11.75
CA GLY A 77 -4.43 -22.79 12.06
C GLY A 77 -4.96 -22.04 10.83
N VAL A 78 -4.34 -22.24 9.66
CA VAL A 78 -4.83 -21.69 8.40
C VAL A 78 -6.20 -22.28 8.04
N ARG A 79 -6.42 -23.57 8.23
CA ARG A 79 -7.73 -24.21 7.96
C ARG A 79 -8.84 -23.60 8.80
N GLU A 80 -8.60 -23.35 10.09
CA GLU A 80 -9.57 -22.67 10.95
C GLU A 80 -9.79 -21.21 10.56
N TYR A 81 -8.73 -20.49 10.21
CA TYR A 81 -8.84 -19.11 9.77
C TYR A 81 -9.61 -18.97 8.44
N LEU A 82 -9.43 -19.89 7.49
CA LEU A 82 -10.20 -19.90 6.24
C LEU A 82 -11.70 -20.15 6.49
N LYS A 83 -12.06 -20.97 7.48
CA LYS A 83 -13.46 -21.15 7.89
C LYS A 83 -14.02 -19.86 8.49
N GLU A 84 -13.24 -19.14 9.29
CA GLU A 84 -13.67 -17.85 9.82
C GLU A 84 -13.87 -16.80 8.71
N LEU A 85 -12.93 -16.71 7.77
CA LEU A 85 -13.06 -15.79 6.63
C LEU A 85 -14.27 -16.11 5.77
N LYS A 86 -14.65 -17.39 5.65
CA LYS A 86 -15.89 -17.80 4.99
C LYS A 86 -17.13 -17.14 5.61
N GLU A 87 -17.20 -17.10 6.93
CA GLU A 87 -18.33 -16.49 7.65
C GLU A 87 -18.30 -14.96 7.58
N ILE A 88 -17.10 -14.36 7.52
CA ILE A 88 -16.94 -12.89 7.37
C ILE A 88 -17.32 -12.42 5.96
N GLY A 89 -17.02 -13.23 4.94
CA GLY A 89 -17.38 -12.97 3.55
C GLY A 89 -16.62 -11.82 2.86
N PRO A 90 -15.27 -11.77 2.88
CA PRO A 90 -14.53 -10.88 2.00
C PRO A 90 -14.67 -11.32 0.53
N ASP A 91 -14.42 -10.40 -0.40
CA ASP A 91 -14.54 -10.65 -1.85
C ASP A 91 -13.42 -11.55 -2.39
N ALA A 92 -12.21 -11.42 -1.84
CA ALA A 92 -11.06 -12.22 -2.28
C ALA A 92 -10.04 -12.51 -1.18
N LEU A 93 -9.26 -13.59 -1.38
CA LEU A 93 -8.08 -13.93 -0.61
C LEU A 93 -6.82 -13.71 -1.43
N ILE A 94 -5.82 -13.00 -0.88
CA ILE A 94 -4.50 -12.85 -1.50
C ILE A 94 -3.56 -13.90 -0.91
N ILE A 95 -3.22 -14.92 -1.69
CA ILE A 95 -2.54 -16.15 -1.24
C ILE A 95 -1.23 -16.36 -1.99
N ALA A 96 -0.18 -16.79 -1.30
CA ALA A 96 1.12 -17.12 -1.92
C ALA A 96 1.38 -18.63 -1.98
N ASP A 97 1.05 -19.34 -0.90
CA ASP A 97 1.36 -20.75 -0.73
C ASP A 97 0.37 -21.66 -1.50
N PRO A 98 0.84 -22.62 -2.32
CA PRO A 98 -0.03 -23.52 -3.08
C PRO A 98 -0.93 -24.40 -2.20
N ALA A 99 -0.49 -24.83 -1.01
CA ALA A 99 -1.31 -25.64 -0.13
C ALA A 99 -2.44 -24.80 0.47
N ILE A 100 -2.16 -23.57 0.92
CA ILE A 100 -3.19 -22.62 1.36
C ILE A 100 -4.18 -22.33 0.21
N PHE A 101 -3.67 -22.14 -1.02
CA PHE A 101 -4.51 -21.87 -2.18
C PHE A 101 -5.51 -23.00 -2.44
N MET A 102 -5.05 -24.25 -2.36
CA MET A 102 -5.91 -25.43 -2.51
C MET A 102 -6.87 -25.62 -1.33
N MET A 103 -6.45 -25.30 -0.10
CA MET A 103 -7.34 -25.31 1.05
C MET A 103 -8.46 -24.27 0.92
N ALA A 104 -8.15 -23.06 0.46
CA ALA A 104 -9.15 -22.02 0.21
C ALA A 104 -10.17 -22.48 -0.84
N LYS A 105 -9.70 -23.12 -1.92
CA LYS A 105 -10.58 -23.74 -2.93
C LYS A 105 -11.52 -24.81 -2.37
N GLU A 106 -11.09 -25.57 -1.35
CA GLU A 106 -11.91 -26.58 -0.69
C GLU A 106 -12.90 -25.99 0.33
N ILE A 107 -12.43 -25.05 1.15
CA ILE A 107 -13.12 -24.59 2.37
C ILE A 107 -14.09 -23.44 2.07
N CYS A 108 -13.64 -22.47 1.29
CA CYS A 108 -14.37 -21.25 0.92
C CYS A 108 -14.29 -21.00 -0.60
N PRO A 109 -14.77 -21.94 -1.43
CA PRO A 109 -14.71 -21.84 -2.90
C PRO A 109 -15.39 -20.58 -3.47
N GLU A 110 -16.36 -20.01 -2.75
CA GLU A 110 -17.10 -18.80 -3.10
C GLU A 110 -16.28 -17.51 -3.00
N ILE A 111 -15.20 -17.51 -2.21
CA ILE A 111 -14.30 -16.36 -2.10
C ILE A 111 -13.27 -16.47 -3.24
N GLU A 112 -13.06 -15.36 -3.95
CA GLU A 112 -12.07 -15.32 -5.02
C GLU A 112 -10.66 -15.58 -4.49
N ARG A 113 -9.80 -16.14 -5.33
CA ARG A 113 -8.41 -16.45 -4.97
C ARG A 113 -7.50 -15.66 -5.88
N HIS A 114 -6.83 -14.68 -5.29
CA HIS A 114 -5.83 -13.84 -5.92
C HIS A 114 -4.43 -14.34 -5.53
N VAL A 115 -3.55 -14.45 -6.51
CA VAL A 115 -2.18 -14.94 -6.27
C VAL A 115 -1.26 -13.79 -5.90
N SER A 116 -0.73 -13.83 -4.69
CA SER A 116 0.21 -12.83 -4.17
C SER A 116 1.49 -12.75 -5.01
N THR A 117 2.08 -11.54 -5.08
CA THR A 117 3.41 -11.32 -5.69
C THR A 117 4.51 -12.22 -5.10
N GLN A 118 4.29 -12.77 -3.90
CA GLN A 118 5.22 -13.68 -3.23
C GLN A 118 5.34 -15.04 -3.90
N ALA A 119 4.40 -15.40 -4.77
CA ALA A 119 4.47 -16.60 -5.60
C ALA A 119 5.44 -16.47 -6.79
N ASN A 120 6.10 -15.31 -6.98
CA ASN A 120 7.04 -15.03 -8.08
C ASN A 120 6.42 -15.19 -9.48
N ASN A 121 5.36 -14.44 -9.76
CA ASN A 121 4.64 -14.53 -11.02
C ASN A 121 5.33 -13.69 -12.11
N THR A 122 6.25 -14.31 -12.86
CA THR A 122 7.11 -13.60 -13.85
C THR A 122 6.86 -13.98 -15.32
N ASN A 123 5.98 -14.94 -15.62
CA ASN A 123 5.77 -15.41 -17.00
C ASN A 123 4.36 -15.97 -17.18
N TYR A 124 3.85 -15.98 -18.42
CA TYR A 124 2.49 -16.42 -18.73
C TYR A 124 2.23 -17.90 -18.37
N GLY A 125 3.26 -18.74 -18.33
CA GLY A 125 3.14 -20.15 -17.92
C GLY A 125 2.74 -20.27 -16.45
N THR A 126 3.36 -19.48 -15.57
CA THR A 126 2.97 -19.38 -14.16
C THR A 126 1.54 -18.85 -14.00
N TYR A 127 1.15 -17.85 -14.80
CA TYR A 127 -0.22 -17.33 -14.77
C TYR A 127 -1.25 -18.39 -15.16
N LYS A 128 -1.01 -19.15 -16.24
CA LYS A 128 -1.86 -20.26 -16.67
C LYS A 128 -1.95 -21.36 -15.62
N PHE A 129 -0.83 -21.72 -15.01
CA PHE A 129 -0.81 -22.69 -13.92
C PHE A 129 -1.77 -22.29 -12.79
N TRP A 130 -1.73 -21.03 -12.36
CA TRP A 130 -2.64 -20.53 -11.32
C TRP A 130 -4.09 -20.45 -11.79
N TYR A 131 -4.32 -20.06 -13.05
CA TYR A 131 -5.65 -20.05 -13.65
C TYR A 131 -6.28 -21.45 -13.69
N ASP A 132 -5.53 -22.47 -14.10
CA ASP A 132 -6.00 -23.86 -14.14
C ASP A 132 -6.35 -24.39 -12.73
N LEU A 133 -5.71 -23.85 -11.69
CA LEU A 133 -6.05 -24.13 -10.30
C LEU A 133 -7.27 -23.33 -9.80
N GLY A 134 -7.72 -22.32 -10.55
CA GLY A 134 -8.91 -21.51 -10.28
C GLY A 134 -8.60 -20.15 -9.66
N ALA A 135 -7.48 -19.52 -10.01
CA ALA A 135 -7.22 -18.12 -9.68
C ALA A 135 -8.03 -17.18 -10.58
N SER A 136 -8.63 -16.14 -9.98
CA SER A 136 -9.27 -15.05 -10.74
C SER A 136 -8.29 -13.92 -11.06
N ARG A 137 -7.23 -13.77 -10.25
CA ARG A 137 -6.26 -12.69 -10.37
C ARG A 137 -4.86 -13.15 -9.99
N VAL A 138 -3.85 -12.63 -10.68
CA VAL A 138 -2.44 -12.87 -10.37
C VAL A 138 -1.69 -11.54 -10.25
N VAL A 139 -0.99 -11.36 -9.13
CA VAL A 139 -0.18 -10.18 -8.89
C VAL A 139 1.20 -10.34 -9.54
N SER A 140 1.52 -9.43 -10.45
CA SER A 140 2.81 -9.35 -11.14
C SER A 140 3.96 -9.18 -10.15
N ALA A 141 5.08 -9.86 -10.44
CA ALA A 141 6.34 -9.58 -9.78
C ALA A 141 6.79 -8.14 -10.09
N ARG A 142 7.43 -7.47 -9.13
CA ARG A 142 7.76 -6.03 -9.21
C ARG A 142 8.94 -5.72 -10.14
N GLU A 143 9.65 -6.76 -10.58
CA GLU A 143 10.75 -6.69 -11.52
C GLU A 143 10.33 -6.81 -12.99
N LEU A 144 9.03 -7.01 -13.28
CA LEU A 144 8.54 -7.06 -14.65
C LEU A 144 8.43 -5.67 -15.28
N SER A 145 8.90 -5.55 -16.52
CA SER A 145 8.66 -4.39 -17.36
C SER A 145 7.24 -4.37 -17.93
N LEU A 146 6.78 -3.21 -18.41
CA LEU A 146 5.49 -3.12 -19.10
C LEU A 146 5.45 -3.97 -20.38
N ALA A 147 6.59 -4.13 -21.06
CA ALA A 147 6.70 -4.99 -22.24
C ALA A 147 6.47 -6.46 -21.88
N GLU A 148 7.06 -6.94 -20.78
CA GLU A 148 6.84 -8.30 -20.29
C GLU A 148 5.39 -8.51 -19.81
N ILE A 149 4.79 -7.52 -19.15
CA ILE A 149 3.38 -7.59 -18.73
C ILE A 149 2.45 -7.66 -19.95
N LYS A 150 2.72 -6.89 -21.01
CA LYS A 150 1.98 -6.98 -22.30
C LYS A 150 2.09 -8.37 -22.92
N GLU A 151 3.29 -8.96 -22.91
CA GLU A 151 3.50 -10.32 -23.40
C GLU A 151 2.71 -11.34 -22.56
N ILE A 152 2.70 -11.19 -21.23
CA ILE A 152 1.88 -12.03 -20.34
C ILE A 152 0.41 -11.91 -20.72
N ARG A 153 -0.12 -10.68 -20.79
CA ARG A 153 -1.52 -10.40 -21.14
C ARG A 153 -1.91 -11.03 -22.47
N ALA A 154 -1.08 -10.93 -23.50
CA ALA A 154 -1.33 -11.50 -24.81
C ALA A 154 -1.41 -13.04 -24.82
N ASN A 155 -0.93 -13.71 -23.77
CA ASN A 155 -0.84 -15.16 -23.71
C ASN A 155 -1.73 -15.81 -22.65
N ILE A 156 -2.45 -15.06 -21.80
CA ILE A 156 -3.33 -15.59 -20.74
C ILE A 156 -4.81 -15.42 -21.09
N PRO A 157 -5.73 -16.17 -20.46
CA PRO A 157 -7.17 -15.96 -20.63
C PRO A 157 -7.60 -14.52 -20.29
N ASP A 158 -8.59 -14.01 -21.01
CA ASP A 158 -9.05 -12.63 -20.85
C ASP A 158 -9.67 -12.35 -19.48
N ASP A 159 -10.31 -13.36 -18.89
CA ASP A 159 -10.95 -13.36 -17.58
C ASP A 159 -9.96 -13.53 -16.41
N LEU A 160 -8.67 -13.80 -16.69
CA LEU A 160 -7.62 -13.77 -15.66
C LEU A 160 -7.09 -12.33 -15.50
N GLU A 161 -7.32 -11.73 -14.34
CA GLU A 161 -6.88 -10.37 -14.05
C GLU A 161 -5.39 -10.29 -13.72
N ILE A 162 -4.73 -9.22 -14.20
CA ILE A 162 -3.37 -8.84 -13.81
C ILE A 162 -3.47 -7.70 -12.78
N GLU A 163 -2.82 -7.89 -11.63
CA GLU A 163 -2.64 -6.83 -10.63
C GLU A 163 -1.16 -6.44 -10.54
N SER A 164 -0.86 -5.15 -10.52
CA SER A 164 0.52 -4.67 -10.47
C SER A 164 0.66 -3.51 -9.49
N PHE A 165 1.80 -3.45 -8.80
CA PHE A 165 2.09 -2.32 -7.91
C PHE A 165 2.38 -1.06 -8.72
N ILE A 166 1.75 0.05 -8.36
CA ILE A 166 1.92 1.35 -9.06
C ILE A 166 2.54 2.42 -8.18
N HIS A 167 2.55 2.23 -6.86
CA HIS A 167 3.08 3.20 -5.92
C HIS A 167 3.59 2.56 -4.63
N GLY A 168 4.59 3.19 -4.01
CA GLY A 168 5.06 2.90 -2.66
C GLY A 168 6.41 2.17 -2.61
N ALA A 169 6.81 1.74 -1.41
CA ALA A 169 8.16 1.24 -1.18
C ALA A 169 8.48 0.00 -2.02
N MET A 170 9.61 0.01 -2.73
CA MET A 170 10.15 -1.13 -3.48
C MET A 170 11.05 -2.00 -2.61
N CYS A 171 11.07 -3.30 -2.87
CA CYS A 171 12.03 -4.23 -2.29
C CYS A 171 13.00 -4.70 -3.38
N ILE A 172 14.30 -4.62 -3.11
CA ILE A 172 15.33 -5.25 -3.96
C ILE A 172 15.58 -6.66 -3.41
N SER A 173 14.69 -7.59 -3.71
CA SER A 173 14.92 -9.01 -3.43
C SER A 173 14.05 -9.87 -4.34
N TYR A 174 14.61 -10.99 -4.81
CA TYR A 174 13.85 -12.05 -5.44
C TYR A 174 13.18 -12.85 -4.34
N SER A 175 11.86 -12.70 -4.15
CA SER A 175 11.11 -13.32 -3.05
C SER A 175 11.39 -14.82 -2.95
N GLY A 176 12.26 -15.23 -2.01
CA GLY A 176 12.54 -16.62 -1.69
C GLY A 176 13.50 -17.39 -2.60
N ARG A 177 14.26 -16.77 -3.52
CA ARG A 177 15.31 -17.46 -4.30
C ARG A 177 16.69 -16.85 -4.06
N CYS A 178 17.58 -17.62 -3.45
CA CYS A 178 18.91 -17.15 -3.06
C CYS A 178 19.88 -17.20 -4.26
N LEU A 179 20.21 -16.04 -4.83
CA LEU A 179 21.22 -15.91 -5.89
C LEU A 179 22.66 -15.83 -5.36
N LEU A 180 22.81 -15.44 -4.10
CA LEU A 180 24.13 -15.24 -3.48
C LEU A 180 24.96 -16.54 -3.50
N SER A 181 24.34 -17.70 -3.34
CA SER A 181 25.08 -18.98 -3.27
C SER A 181 25.62 -19.39 -4.63
N ASN A 182 24.79 -19.25 -5.67
CA ASN A 182 25.22 -19.55 -7.02
C ASN A 182 26.34 -18.59 -7.43
N TYR A 183 26.14 -17.29 -7.18
CA TYR A 183 27.08 -16.25 -7.57
C TYR A 183 28.44 -16.36 -6.88
N PHE A 184 28.48 -16.53 -5.56
CA PHE A 184 29.76 -16.53 -4.82
C PHE A 184 30.49 -17.86 -4.81
N THR A 185 29.79 -18.98 -5.04
CA THR A 185 30.39 -20.32 -4.87
C THR A 185 30.18 -21.27 -6.04
N GLY A 186 29.49 -20.84 -7.11
CA GLY A 186 29.11 -21.72 -8.22
C GLY A 186 28.14 -22.83 -7.81
N ARG A 187 27.55 -22.74 -6.61
CA ARG A 187 26.64 -23.74 -6.06
C ARG A 187 25.23 -23.18 -5.90
N ASP A 188 24.32 -23.69 -6.72
CA ASP A 188 22.96 -23.19 -6.81
C ASP A 188 22.13 -23.55 -5.56
N ALA A 189 21.83 -22.53 -4.73
CA ALA A 189 20.96 -22.71 -3.57
C ALA A 189 19.54 -23.11 -3.95
N ASN A 190 19.11 -22.79 -5.17
CA ASN A 190 17.79 -23.14 -5.68
C ASN A 190 17.76 -24.58 -6.24
N GLN A 191 18.90 -25.29 -6.26
CA GLN A 191 19.00 -26.74 -6.48
C GLN A 191 19.50 -27.49 -5.24
N GLY A 192 19.36 -26.90 -4.05
CA GLY A 192 19.74 -27.55 -2.78
C GLY A 192 21.24 -27.55 -2.48
N ALA A 193 22.06 -26.83 -3.26
CA ALA A 193 23.50 -26.76 -3.08
C ALA A 193 23.94 -25.54 -2.25
N CYS A 194 23.07 -24.96 -1.41
CA CYS A 194 23.34 -23.73 -0.66
C CYS A 194 24.64 -23.81 0.18
N THR A 195 25.48 -22.78 0.10
CA THR A 195 26.74 -22.63 0.87
C THR A 195 26.62 -21.65 2.04
N HIS A 196 25.40 -21.20 2.33
CA HIS A 196 25.09 -20.18 3.34
C HIS A 196 25.90 -18.88 3.18
N PRO A 197 26.04 -18.31 1.98
CA PRO A 197 26.77 -17.06 1.78
C PRO A 197 26.15 -15.91 2.55
N CYS A 198 24.83 -15.92 2.77
CA CYS A 198 24.14 -14.97 3.64
C CYS A 198 24.67 -14.92 5.10
N ARG A 199 25.54 -15.84 5.51
CA ARG A 199 26.19 -15.88 6.84
C ARG A 199 27.66 -15.46 6.82
N TRP A 200 28.19 -15.12 5.65
CA TRP A 200 29.55 -14.64 5.53
C TRP A 200 29.64 -13.19 6.03
N LYS A 201 30.85 -12.76 6.41
CA LYS A 201 31.09 -11.38 6.80
C LYS A 201 31.32 -10.56 5.55
N TYR A 202 30.36 -9.69 5.23
CA TYR A 202 30.46 -8.74 4.14
C TYR A 202 30.77 -7.35 4.67
N ALA A 203 31.47 -6.57 3.85
CA ALA A 203 31.63 -5.15 4.07
C ALA A 203 31.50 -4.45 2.72
N VAL A 204 30.74 -3.36 2.68
CA VAL A 204 30.59 -2.54 1.47
C VAL A 204 31.77 -1.59 1.41
N VAL A 205 32.49 -1.58 0.28
CA VAL A 205 33.61 -0.66 0.02
C VAL A 205 33.28 0.09 -1.26
N GLU A 206 33.44 1.41 -1.24
CA GLU A 206 33.31 2.22 -2.45
C GLU A 206 34.65 2.17 -3.22
N GLU A 207 34.58 2.06 -4.54
CA GLU A 207 35.73 1.74 -5.40
C GLU A 207 36.85 2.79 -5.32
N GLN A 208 36.50 4.07 -5.13
CA GLN A 208 37.45 5.18 -4.99
C GLN A 208 37.94 5.41 -3.55
N ARG A 209 37.39 4.69 -2.56
CA ARG A 209 37.81 4.71 -1.14
C ARG A 209 38.19 3.31 -0.65
N PRO A 210 39.19 2.66 -1.27
CA PRO A 210 39.62 1.33 -0.87
C PRO A 210 40.10 1.32 0.59
N GLY A 211 39.50 0.44 1.40
CA GLY A 211 39.82 0.30 2.82
C GLY A 211 38.86 1.02 3.78
N GLU A 212 37.96 1.87 3.26
CA GLU A 212 36.85 2.43 4.03
C GLU A 212 35.61 1.55 3.86
N TYR A 213 35.20 0.90 4.94
CA TYR A 213 34.04 0.02 4.95
C TYR A 213 32.80 0.77 5.43
N PHE A 214 31.74 0.78 4.62
CA PHE A 214 30.46 1.34 5.01
C PHE A 214 29.78 0.44 6.06
N PRO A 215 29.26 1.00 7.15
CA PRO A 215 28.57 0.24 8.18
C PRO A 215 27.25 -0.33 7.64
N VAL A 216 27.07 -1.65 7.80
CA VAL A 216 25.79 -2.33 7.63
C VAL A 216 25.07 -2.29 8.97
N TYR A 217 23.95 -1.55 9.03
CA TYR A 217 23.20 -1.41 10.27
C TYR A 217 22.19 -2.56 10.44
N GLU A 218 22.15 -3.12 11.64
CA GLU A 218 21.17 -4.13 12.04
C GLU A 218 20.46 -3.65 13.31
N ASN A 219 19.13 -3.76 13.31
CA ASN A 219 18.32 -3.60 14.52
C ASN A 219 17.32 -4.75 14.62
N GLU A 220 16.45 -4.73 15.64
CA GLU A 220 15.40 -5.75 15.88
C GLU A 220 14.39 -5.92 14.72
N ARG A 221 14.54 -5.16 13.63
CA ARG A 221 13.74 -5.24 12.41
C ARG A 221 14.52 -5.74 11.18
N GLY A 222 15.82 -6.02 11.30
CA GLY A 222 16.65 -6.65 10.28
C GLY A 222 17.90 -5.85 9.88
N THR A 223 18.61 -6.39 8.90
CA THR A 223 19.86 -5.86 8.33
C THR A 223 19.55 -5.09 7.04
N TYR A 224 20.03 -3.84 6.92
CA TYR A 224 19.74 -2.97 5.77
C TYR A 224 20.99 -2.78 4.90
N ILE A 225 20.92 -3.18 3.62
CA ILE A 225 22.07 -3.16 2.68
C ILE A 225 21.84 -2.21 1.48
N PHE A 226 20.60 -2.05 0.99
CA PHE A 226 20.29 -1.16 -0.14
C PHE A 226 18.97 -0.43 0.08
N ASN A 227 18.91 0.86 -0.26
CA ASN A 227 17.72 1.68 -0.11
C ASN A 227 17.21 2.18 -1.47
N SER A 228 16.18 1.53 -2.01
CA SER A 228 15.55 1.96 -3.27
C SER A 228 14.63 3.16 -3.06
N LYS A 229 14.53 3.98 -4.12
CA LYS A 229 13.47 4.98 -4.31
C LYS A 229 12.09 4.32 -4.24
N ASP A 230 11.07 5.10 -3.89
CA ASP A 230 9.68 4.64 -3.88
C ASP A 230 9.17 4.54 -5.33
N LEU A 231 8.40 3.51 -5.64
CA LEU A 231 7.72 3.39 -6.92
C LEU A 231 6.68 4.51 -7.05
N CYS A 232 6.60 5.14 -8.21
CA CYS A 232 5.49 6.03 -8.54
C CYS A 232 5.22 6.00 -10.05
N MET A 233 4.00 5.65 -10.42
CA MET A 233 3.54 5.58 -11.81
C MET A 233 2.45 6.61 -12.11
N ILE A 234 2.35 7.68 -11.31
CA ILE A 234 1.28 8.68 -11.44
C ILE A 234 1.31 9.41 -12.78
N GLU A 235 2.50 9.53 -13.40
CA GLU A 235 2.71 10.13 -14.72
C GLU A 235 2.45 9.13 -15.87
N HIS A 236 2.16 7.87 -15.55
CA HIS A 236 2.20 6.74 -16.48
C HIS A 236 0.91 5.90 -16.48
N ILE A 237 -0.23 6.49 -16.11
CA ILE A 237 -1.54 5.82 -16.13
C ILE A 237 -1.88 5.24 -17.52
N PRO A 238 -1.68 5.95 -18.65
CA PRO A 238 -1.98 5.41 -19.97
C PRO A 238 -1.21 4.12 -20.28
N ASP A 239 0.08 4.09 -19.93
CA ASP A 239 0.98 2.97 -20.21
C ASP A 239 0.61 1.72 -19.41
N LEU A 240 0.17 1.90 -18.15
CA LEU A 240 -0.31 0.81 -17.31
C LEU A 240 -1.61 0.19 -17.84
N ILE A 241 -2.54 1.02 -18.33
CA ILE A 241 -3.80 0.56 -18.92
C ILE A 241 -3.54 -0.16 -20.26
N ASP A 242 -2.67 0.41 -21.10
CA ASP A 242 -2.25 -0.21 -22.37
C ASP A 242 -1.50 -1.52 -22.15
N ALA A 243 -0.81 -1.68 -21.02
CA ALA A 243 -0.20 -2.94 -20.63
C ALA A 243 -1.20 -4.06 -20.29
N GLY A 244 -2.49 -3.71 -20.15
CA GLY A 244 -3.56 -4.67 -19.82
C GLY A 244 -3.58 -5.07 -18.35
N ILE A 245 -3.15 -4.16 -17.47
CA ILE A 245 -3.25 -4.30 -16.01
C ILE A 245 -4.67 -3.94 -15.58
N ASP A 246 -5.28 -4.81 -14.80
CA ASP A 246 -6.68 -4.70 -14.33
C ASP A 246 -6.80 -4.02 -12.98
N SER A 247 -5.85 -4.29 -12.08
CA SER A 247 -5.85 -3.72 -10.73
C SER A 247 -4.53 -3.01 -10.42
N PHE A 248 -4.65 -1.73 -10.08
CA PHE A 248 -3.57 -0.85 -9.69
C PHE A 248 -3.40 -0.89 -8.18
N LYS A 249 -2.34 -1.56 -7.74
CA LYS A 249 -2.10 -1.79 -6.32
C LYS A 249 -1.18 -0.74 -5.73
N ILE A 250 -1.60 -0.13 -4.63
CA ILE A 250 -0.77 0.77 -3.82
C ILE A 250 -0.10 -0.05 -2.69
N GLU A 251 1.21 0.12 -2.50
CA GLU A 251 1.90 -0.36 -1.31
C GLU A 251 1.82 0.67 -0.18
N GLY A 252 1.57 0.23 1.05
CA GLY A 252 1.31 1.17 2.15
C GLY A 252 0.60 0.61 3.37
N ARG A 253 0.53 -0.72 3.58
CA ARG A 253 -0.13 -1.34 4.76
C ARG A 253 0.40 -0.89 6.12
N MET A 254 1.52 -0.16 6.17
CA MET A 254 2.11 0.41 7.40
C MET A 254 2.11 1.95 7.41
N LYS A 255 1.46 2.59 6.44
CA LYS A 255 1.41 4.05 6.30
C LYS A 255 0.21 4.61 7.05
N THR A 256 0.22 5.93 7.28
CA THR A 256 -0.84 6.65 7.99
C THR A 256 -2.08 6.82 7.12
N ALA A 257 -3.21 7.18 7.74
CA ALA A 257 -4.42 7.54 7.00
C ALA A 257 -4.19 8.70 6.02
N LEU A 258 -3.42 9.73 6.42
CA LEU A 258 -3.04 10.83 5.52
C LEU A 258 -2.36 10.34 4.25
N TYR A 259 -1.39 9.41 4.36
CA TYR A 259 -0.72 8.84 3.19
C TYR A 259 -1.71 8.09 2.31
N VAL A 260 -2.52 7.20 2.90
CA VAL A 260 -3.48 6.39 2.17
C VAL A 260 -4.48 7.26 1.43
N ALA A 261 -5.07 8.24 2.10
CA ALA A 261 -6.01 9.19 1.52
C ALA A 261 -5.41 10.03 0.38
N THR A 262 -4.21 10.57 0.60
CA THR A 262 -3.54 11.41 -0.39
C THR A 262 -3.21 10.61 -1.65
N VAL A 263 -2.63 9.41 -1.50
CA VAL A 263 -2.28 8.56 -2.64
C VAL A 263 -3.55 8.04 -3.32
N ALA A 264 -4.54 7.56 -2.58
CA ALA A 264 -5.80 7.04 -3.13
C ALA A 264 -6.54 8.10 -3.95
N ARG A 265 -6.80 9.29 -3.39
CA ARG A 265 -7.54 10.34 -4.14
C ARG A 265 -6.79 10.81 -5.38
N THR A 266 -5.45 10.86 -5.28
CA THR A 266 -4.63 11.37 -6.40
C THR A 266 -4.63 10.38 -7.55
N TYR A 267 -4.41 9.08 -7.26
CA TYR A 267 -4.53 8.05 -8.30
C TYR A 267 -5.96 7.91 -8.80
N ARG A 268 -6.97 8.07 -7.94
CA ARG A 268 -8.36 8.01 -8.39
C ARG A 268 -8.67 9.11 -9.38
N LYS A 269 -8.33 10.35 -9.04
CA LYS A 269 -8.50 11.48 -9.94
C LYS A 269 -7.74 11.30 -11.25
N ALA A 270 -6.50 10.80 -11.21
CA ALA A 270 -5.72 10.54 -12.41
C ALA A 270 -6.33 9.46 -13.32
N ILE A 271 -6.85 8.38 -12.73
CA ILE A 271 -7.54 7.31 -13.46
C ILE A 271 -8.84 7.85 -14.09
N ASP A 272 -9.65 8.58 -13.32
CA ASP A 272 -10.92 9.12 -13.77
C ASP A 272 -10.73 10.19 -14.85
N ASP A 273 -9.75 11.09 -14.68
CA ASP A 273 -9.43 12.11 -15.67
C ASP A 273 -8.95 11.47 -16.98
N TYR A 274 -8.14 10.40 -16.93
CA TYR A 274 -7.73 9.67 -18.14
C TYR A 274 -8.89 8.90 -18.80
N LYS A 275 -9.80 8.32 -18.00
CA LYS A 275 -11.04 7.69 -18.51
C LYS A 275 -11.96 8.70 -19.19
N GLU A 276 -11.97 9.95 -18.72
CA GLU A 276 -12.69 11.05 -19.36
C GLU A 276 -12.01 11.48 -20.66
N SER A 277 -10.72 11.87 -20.60
CA SER A 277 -9.90 12.11 -21.79
C SER A 277 -8.39 12.19 -21.48
N PRO A 278 -7.51 11.75 -22.40
CA PRO A 278 -6.06 11.92 -22.25
C PRO A 278 -5.66 13.39 -22.01
N GLU A 279 -6.33 14.35 -22.65
CA GLU A 279 -6.04 15.77 -22.52
C GLU A 279 -6.33 16.29 -21.10
N LYS A 280 -7.39 15.79 -20.44
CA LYS A 280 -7.71 16.16 -19.06
C LYS A 280 -6.69 15.62 -18.07
N TYR A 281 -6.24 14.38 -18.29
CA TYR A 281 -5.16 13.79 -17.51
C TYR A 281 -3.87 14.62 -17.63
N GLU A 282 -3.44 14.96 -18.85
CA GLU A 282 -2.25 15.79 -19.07
C GLU A 282 -2.39 17.20 -18.47
N ALA A 283 -3.57 17.82 -18.57
CA ALA A 283 -3.82 19.16 -18.03
C ALA A 283 -3.69 19.24 -16.50
N ASN A 284 -3.89 18.14 -15.78
CA ASN A 284 -3.83 18.08 -14.31
C ASN A 284 -2.51 17.48 -13.78
N MET A 285 -1.51 17.27 -14.64
CA MET A 285 -0.26 16.59 -14.28
C MET A 285 0.47 17.25 -13.10
N ASP A 286 0.56 18.58 -13.10
CA ASP A 286 1.23 19.32 -12.01
C ASP A 286 0.52 19.10 -10.67
N TRP A 287 -0.82 19.08 -10.68
CA TRP A 287 -1.59 18.81 -9.47
C TRP A 287 -1.31 17.40 -8.94
N TYR A 288 -1.22 16.38 -9.81
CA TYR A 288 -0.91 15.01 -9.36
C TYR A 288 0.47 14.92 -8.70
N LYS A 289 1.47 15.57 -9.30
CA LYS A 289 2.85 15.61 -8.79
C LYS A 289 2.91 16.29 -7.43
N ASP A 290 2.24 17.43 -7.30
CA ASP A 290 2.16 18.18 -6.06
C ASP A 290 1.48 17.37 -4.96
N GLN A 291 0.36 16.70 -5.24
CA GLN A 291 -0.34 15.89 -4.24
C GLN A 291 0.44 14.63 -3.83
N ILE A 292 1.04 13.90 -4.77
CA ILE A 292 1.83 12.72 -4.43
C ILE A 292 3.09 13.10 -3.63
N SER A 293 3.71 14.23 -3.93
CA SER A 293 4.86 14.74 -3.17
C SER A 293 4.48 15.37 -1.83
N ALA A 294 3.20 15.62 -1.54
CA ALA A 294 2.74 16.05 -0.22
C ALA A 294 2.84 14.94 0.85
N CYS A 295 2.99 13.67 0.43
CA CYS A 295 3.15 12.53 1.32
C CYS A 295 4.57 12.41 1.90
N THR A 296 4.76 11.52 2.87
CA THR A 296 6.11 11.08 3.26
C THR A 296 6.67 10.08 2.24
N TYR A 297 7.63 10.52 1.45
CA TYR A 297 8.36 9.71 0.46
C TYR A 297 9.87 9.99 0.53
N ARG A 298 10.66 9.19 -0.17
CA ARG A 298 12.11 9.45 -0.32
C ARG A 298 12.36 10.24 -1.61
N GLN A 299 12.46 9.51 -2.70
CA GLN A 299 12.48 9.97 -4.08
C GLN A 299 11.68 8.96 -4.91
N PHE A 300 11.17 9.35 -6.07
CA PHE A 300 10.39 8.46 -6.93
C PHE A 300 11.24 7.79 -8.01
N THR A 301 10.81 6.60 -8.42
CA THR A 301 11.31 5.85 -9.58
C THR A 301 10.16 5.12 -10.25
N THR A 302 10.31 4.81 -11.53
CA THR A 302 9.41 3.91 -12.27
C THR A 302 9.80 2.43 -12.08
N GLY A 303 10.85 2.14 -11.31
CA GLY A 303 11.29 0.78 -11.03
C GLY A 303 11.73 0.07 -12.30
N PHE A 304 11.16 -1.11 -12.57
CA PHE A 304 11.52 -1.94 -13.72
C PHE A 304 10.64 -1.70 -14.95
N TYR A 305 9.63 -0.82 -14.87
CA TYR A 305 8.59 -0.71 -15.89
C TYR A 305 9.11 -0.32 -17.27
N TYR A 306 10.16 0.52 -17.34
CA TYR A 306 10.78 0.97 -18.59
C TYR A 306 12.17 0.38 -18.84
N GLY A 307 12.53 -0.70 -18.13
CA GLY A 307 13.81 -1.37 -18.25
C GLY A 307 14.50 -1.60 -16.91
N LYS A 308 15.75 -2.07 -16.95
CA LYS A 308 16.52 -2.32 -15.73
C LYS A 308 16.80 -1.00 -15.00
N PRO A 309 16.57 -0.91 -13.68
CA PRO A 309 16.96 0.23 -12.89
C PRO A 309 18.45 0.54 -13.04
N SER A 310 18.77 1.81 -13.25
CA SER A 310 20.15 2.33 -13.30
C SER A 310 20.59 2.88 -11.94
N GLU A 311 21.81 3.43 -11.88
CA GLU A 311 22.31 4.18 -10.71
C GLU A 311 21.35 5.32 -10.30
N GLU A 312 20.67 5.97 -11.24
CA GLU A 312 19.69 7.02 -10.95
C GLU A 312 18.43 6.51 -10.22
N SER A 313 18.24 5.20 -10.09
CA SER A 313 17.10 4.57 -9.39
C SER A 313 17.38 4.28 -7.91
N GLN A 314 18.58 4.61 -7.43
CA GLN A 314 19.02 4.42 -6.04
C GLN A 314 19.31 5.76 -5.38
N ILE A 315 19.34 5.79 -4.05
CA ILE A 315 19.70 6.96 -3.25
C ILE A 315 21.13 6.79 -2.75
N TYR A 316 22.03 7.70 -3.10
CA TYR A 316 23.47 7.64 -2.74
C TYR A 316 23.93 8.78 -1.85
N ASP A 317 23.10 9.82 -1.71
CA ASP A 317 23.47 11.17 -1.31
C ASP A 317 22.76 11.64 -0.03
N ASN A 318 21.44 11.41 0.12
CA ASN A 318 20.72 11.77 1.35
C ASN A 318 19.52 10.87 1.65
N ASN A 319 19.46 10.33 2.87
CA ASN A 319 18.54 9.27 3.26
C ASN A 319 17.27 9.77 3.98
N THR A 320 16.97 11.06 3.87
CA THR A 320 15.90 11.74 4.62
C THR A 320 14.57 11.60 3.90
N TYR A 321 13.50 11.31 4.63
CA TYR A 321 12.15 11.41 4.08
C TYR A 321 11.79 12.88 3.91
N ASN A 322 11.21 13.23 2.76
CA ASN A 322 10.56 14.52 2.58
C ASN A 322 9.19 14.46 3.26
N ILE A 323 8.91 15.42 4.14
CA ILE A 323 7.61 15.55 4.83
C ILE A 323 7.02 16.89 4.40
N GLY A 324 6.09 16.88 3.45
CA GLY A 324 5.40 18.12 3.03
C GLY A 324 4.33 18.57 4.03
N TYR A 325 3.69 17.62 4.71
CA TYR A 325 2.57 17.87 5.60
C TYR A 325 2.61 17.01 6.86
N THR A 326 2.21 17.62 7.97
CA THR A 326 1.96 16.96 9.26
C THR A 326 0.49 16.55 9.38
N TYR A 327 0.25 15.28 9.68
CA TYR A 327 -1.08 14.72 9.89
C TYR A 327 -1.65 15.12 11.27
N LEU A 328 -2.83 15.74 11.32
CA LEU A 328 -3.44 16.21 12.56
C LEU A 328 -4.56 15.30 13.06
N GLY A 329 -5.37 14.71 12.18
CA GLY A 329 -6.46 13.80 12.53
C GLY A 329 -7.46 13.60 11.38
N ILE A 330 -8.46 12.75 11.62
CA ILE A 330 -9.63 12.56 10.75
C ILE A 330 -10.85 13.15 11.47
N CYS A 331 -11.69 13.87 10.74
CA CYS A 331 -12.93 14.45 11.24
C CYS A 331 -14.03 13.39 11.39
N GLY A 332 -14.68 13.36 12.56
CA GLY A 332 -16.00 12.76 12.72
C GLY A 332 -17.11 13.66 12.15
N ALA A 333 -18.34 13.20 12.26
CA ALA A 333 -19.50 13.99 11.83
C ALA A 333 -19.65 15.28 12.67
N PRO A 334 -19.96 16.42 12.03
CA PRO A 334 -20.17 17.68 12.74
C PRO A 334 -21.45 17.66 13.58
N ASP A 335 -21.38 18.25 14.77
CA ASP A 335 -22.56 18.49 15.61
C ASP A 335 -23.35 19.73 15.17
N SER A 336 -24.44 20.03 15.88
CA SER A 336 -25.30 21.18 15.58
C SER A 336 -24.62 22.55 15.76
N GLU A 337 -23.49 22.61 16.47
CA GLU A 337 -22.71 23.82 16.73
C GLU A 337 -21.49 23.96 15.79
N GLY A 338 -21.26 22.95 14.93
CA GLY A 338 -20.16 22.86 13.98
C GLY A 338 -18.85 22.35 14.59
N PHE A 339 -18.89 21.68 15.75
CA PHE A 339 -17.73 20.97 16.29
C PHE A 339 -17.64 19.57 15.68
N VAL A 340 -16.41 19.10 15.44
CA VAL A 340 -16.13 17.72 15.02
C VAL A 340 -15.21 17.02 16.01
N GLU A 341 -15.53 15.75 16.30
CA GLU A 341 -14.63 14.87 17.05
C GLU A 341 -13.41 14.52 16.18
N ILE A 342 -12.22 14.57 16.76
CA ILE A 342 -10.99 14.06 16.16
C ILE A 342 -10.18 13.26 17.20
N GLU A 343 -9.46 12.23 16.75
CA GLU A 343 -8.34 11.66 17.50
C GLU A 343 -7.05 12.39 17.08
N GLN A 344 -6.51 13.21 17.99
CA GLN A 344 -5.35 14.04 17.70
C GLN A 344 -4.11 13.19 17.37
N ARG A 345 -3.39 13.56 16.31
CA ARG A 345 -2.13 12.89 15.91
C ARG A 345 -0.90 13.72 16.23
N ASN A 346 -0.96 15.03 15.95
CA ASN A 346 0.11 15.99 16.21
C ASN A 346 -0.46 17.28 16.80
N LYS A 347 0.39 18.08 17.46
CA LYS A 347 -0.01 19.32 18.12
C LYS A 347 -0.38 20.41 17.11
N PHE A 348 -1.48 21.10 17.39
CA PHE A 348 -1.92 22.36 16.80
C PHE A 348 -2.63 23.21 17.87
N SER A 349 -2.84 24.49 17.61
CA SER A 349 -3.40 25.46 18.58
C SER A 349 -4.57 26.26 18.02
N VAL A 350 -5.38 26.85 18.90
CA VAL A 350 -6.38 27.85 18.50
C VAL A 350 -5.67 29.05 17.86
N GLY A 351 -6.24 29.58 16.77
CA GLY A 351 -5.67 30.65 15.94
C GLY A 351 -4.65 30.17 14.91
N GLU A 352 -4.32 28.87 14.88
CA GLU A 352 -3.44 28.29 13.86
C GLU A 352 -4.21 28.06 12.55
N THR A 353 -3.55 28.33 11.42
CA THR A 353 -4.06 28.00 10.09
C THR A 353 -3.66 26.58 9.72
N ILE A 354 -4.65 25.74 9.40
CA ILE A 354 -4.49 24.35 8.97
C ILE A 354 -5.25 24.11 7.66
N GLU A 355 -5.16 22.89 7.13
CA GLU A 355 -5.80 22.52 5.86
C GLU A 355 -6.76 21.34 6.05
N ILE A 356 -7.99 21.47 5.54
CA ILE A 356 -8.95 20.40 5.36
C ILE A 356 -8.69 19.77 3.99
N MET A 357 -8.24 18.52 4.00
CA MET A 357 -7.97 17.72 2.82
C MET A 357 -9.22 16.89 2.47
N LYS A 358 -9.97 17.30 1.44
CA LYS A 358 -11.24 16.66 1.06
C LYS A 358 -11.05 15.45 0.13
N PRO A 359 -11.98 14.48 0.17
CA PRO A 359 -11.96 13.32 -0.74
C PRO A 359 -12.08 13.69 -2.23
N ASN A 360 -12.81 14.76 -2.56
CA ASN A 360 -13.04 15.22 -3.93
C ASN A 360 -11.81 15.85 -4.62
N GLY A 361 -10.69 15.98 -3.90
CA GLY A 361 -9.45 16.60 -4.39
C GLY A 361 -9.23 18.03 -3.90
N ASP A 362 -10.22 18.67 -3.29
CA ASP A 362 -10.07 20.02 -2.77
C ASP A 362 -9.22 20.04 -1.49
N ASN A 363 -8.54 21.16 -1.29
CA ASN A 363 -7.82 21.49 -0.07
C ASN A 363 -8.32 22.87 0.39
N VAL A 364 -8.83 22.96 1.61
CA VAL A 364 -9.41 24.20 2.14
C VAL A 364 -8.59 24.67 3.33
N GLU A 365 -7.99 25.85 3.19
CA GLU A 365 -7.29 26.50 4.29
C GLU A 365 -8.31 27.04 5.30
N VAL A 366 -8.12 26.72 6.59
CA VAL A 366 -9.04 27.08 7.67
C VAL A 366 -8.29 27.48 8.93
N GLU A 367 -8.92 28.32 9.74
CA GLU A 367 -8.42 28.71 11.06
C GLU A 367 -9.07 27.85 12.14
N VAL A 368 -8.27 27.42 13.13
CA VAL A 368 -8.76 26.73 14.31
C VAL A 368 -9.39 27.74 15.27
N LEU A 369 -10.72 27.78 15.34
CA LEU A 369 -11.48 28.74 16.15
C LEU A 369 -11.65 28.30 17.60
N GLY A 370 -11.63 27.00 17.88
CA GLY A 370 -11.79 26.47 19.24
C GLY A 370 -11.46 24.99 19.33
N ILE A 371 -11.01 24.58 20.51
CA ILE A 371 -10.70 23.18 20.86
C ILE A 371 -11.33 22.92 22.22
N LYS A 372 -12.04 21.80 22.37
CA LYS A 372 -12.58 21.30 23.64
C LYS A 372 -12.08 19.88 23.92
N ASN A 373 -11.86 19.57 25.20
CA ASN A 373 -11.60 18.19 25.65
C ASN A 373 -12.90 17.37 25.72
N GLU A 374 -12.78 16.10 26.14
CA GLU A 374 -13.94 15.20 26.31
C GLU A 374 -14.92 15.66 27.40
N ASP A 375 -14.46 16.47 28.36
CA ASP A 375 -15.28 17.05 29.42
C ASP A 375 -15.99 18.37 28.99
N GLY A 376 -15.74 18.83 27.75
CA GLY A 376 -16.31 20.05 27.19
C GLY A 376 -15.61 21.34 27.61
N GLU A 377 -14.44 21.26 28.24
CA GLU A 377 -13.63 22.40 28.66
C GLU A 377 -12.78 22.92 27.50
N ASP A 378 -12.71 24.25 27.36
CA ASP A 378 -11.92 24.90 26.31
C ASP A 378 -10.40 24.70 26.53
N MET A 379 -9.68 24.50 25.42
CA MET A 379 -8.23 24.31 25.38
C MET A 379 -7.59 25.28 24.38
N GLU A 380 -6.42 25.81 24.71
CA GLU A 380 -5.64 26.65 23.78
C GLU A 380 -4.85 25.82 22.76
N SER A 381 -4.48 24.59 23.11
CA SER A 381 -3.75 23.67 22.23
C SER A 381 -3.99 22.22 22.60
N CYS A 382 -3.60 21.30 21.72
CA CYS A 382 -3.72 19.87 21.93
C CYS A 382 -2.34 19.22 22.23
N PRO A 383 -1.96 19.02 23.51
CA PRO A 383 -0.59 18.63 23.87
C PRO A 383 -0.36 17.11 23.90
N HIS A 384 -1.39 16.27 23.79
CA HIS A 384 -1.30 14.83 24.04
C HIS A 384 -1.71 13.98 22.82
N PRO A 385 -0.77 13.29 22.15
CA PRO A 385 -1.11 12.41 21.03
C PRO A 385 -2.16 11.36 21.42
N LYS A 386 -3.11 11.11 20.51
CA LYS A 386 -4.29 10.25 20.64
C LYS A 386 -5.35 10.72 21.63
N GLN A 387 -5.29 11.97 22.09
CA GLN A 387 -6.38 12.57 22.82
C GLN A 387 -7.58 12.77 21.89
N LYS A 388 -8.78 12.44 22.36
CA LYS A 388 -10.02 12.81 21.68
C LYS A 388 -10.36 14.26 21.99
N LEU A 389 -10.70 15.01 20.95
CA LEU A 389 -10.96 16.44 21.03
C LEU A 389 -12.14 16.81 20.14
N PHE A 390 -12.84 17.87 20.51
CA PHE A 390 -13.86 18.50 19.68
C PHE A 390 -13.31 19.83 19.18
N ILE A 391 -13.20 19.98 17.87
CA ILE A 391 -12.64 21.20 17.28
C ILE A 391 -13.67 21.96 16.47
N LYS A 392 -13.53 23.29 16.44
CA LYS A 392 -14.31 24.19 15.59
C LYS A 392 -13.37 24.92 14.65
N LEU A 393 -13.70 24.90 13.36
CA LEU A 393 -12.90 25.49 12.29
C LEU A 393 -13.68 26.63 11.62
N SER A 394 -12.99 27.53 10.93
CA SER A 394 -13.62 28.63 10.18
C SER A 394 -14.53 28.15 9.04
N THR A 395 -14.31 26.93 8.54
CA THR A 395 -15.22 26.19 7.67
C THR A 395 -15.49 24.82 8.29
N THR A 396 -16.75 24.41 8.38
CA THR A 396 -17.12 23.11 8.93
C THR A 396 -16.65 21.97 8.02
N PRO A 397 -15.82 21.03 8.52
CA PRO A 397 -15.43 19.86 7.76
C PRO A 397 -16.56 18.83 7.68
N ASP A 398 -16.51 17.97 6.67
CA ASP A 398 -17.39 16.82 6.53
C ASP A 398 -16.80 15.61 7.29
N GLU A 399 -17.63 14.59 7.57
CA GLU A 399 -17.14 13.33 8.12
C GLU A 399 -16.08 12.71 7.18
N PHE A 400 -15.02 12.18 7.76
CA PHE A 400 -13.83 11.62 7.10
C PHE A 400 -12.88 12.63 6.42
N ASP A 401 -13.17 13.93 6.46
CA ASP A 401 -12.17 14.92 6.04
C ASP A 401 -10.88 14.77 6.88
N ILE A 402 -9.73 14.97 6.24
CA ILE A 402 -8.43 14.84 6.89
C ILE A 402 -7.86 16.22 7.19
N LEU A 403 -7.45 16.41 8.43
CA LEU A 403 -6.76 17.62 8.85
C LEU A 403 -5.25 17.43 8.74
N ARG A 404 -4.61 18.39 8.07
CA ARG A 404 -3.15 18.43 7.92
C ARG A 404 -2.62 19.85 8.01
N ARG A 405 -1.33 19.98 8.29
CA ARG A 405 -0.62 21.27 8.30
C ARG A 405 0.58 21.18 7.38
N LYS A 406 0.78 22.19 6.54
CA LYS A 406 1.96 22.30 5.69
C LYS A 406 3.18 22.59 6.56
N GLU A 407 4.25 21.82 6.40
CA GLU A 407 5.51 22.13 7.09
C GLU A 407 6.27 23.21 6.29
N GLU A 408 6.86 24.17 7.00
CA GLU A 408 7.74 25.17 6.37
C GLU A 408 9.04 24.49 5.92
N ALA A 409 9.49 24.81 4.70
CA ALA A 409 10.64 24.18 4.04
C ALA A 409 11.99 24.60 4.63
#